data_AF-A0A969W757-F1
#
_entry.id   AF-A0A969W757-F1
#
_cell.length_a   1.000
_cell.length_b   1.000
_cell.length_c   1.000
_cell.angle_alpha   90.00
_cell.angle_beta   90.00
_cell.angle_gamma   90.00
#
_symmetry.space_group_name_H-M   'P 1'
#
loop_
_entity.id
_entity.type
_entity.pdbx_description
1 polymer ?
#
loop_
_entity_poly.entity_id
_entity_poly.type
_entity_poly.pdbx_seq_one_letter_code
_entity_poly.pdbx_strand_id
1 'polypeptide(L)'
;MKAQVTFETDFFQPVAGEEEKTNPGRFGQALAEWLQTQLRKRGVEVEGIIPEDFGWVVMVSRRPFMLWLGCGNTDGSTTEWSIFPVAEPSLLQRLFKPQTIRPAVDALWEHVKAIVPSIPLVRGITWE
;
A
#
# COMPACT_ATOMS: atom_id res chain seq x y z
N MET A 1 -2.13 13.36 10.69
CA MET A 1 -1.99 11.91 10.86
C MET A 1 -1.68 11.32 9.49
N LYS A 2 -0.80 10.31 9.42
CA LYS A 2 -0.52 9.62 8.15
C LYS A 2 -1.64 8.60 7.99
N ALA A 3 -2.32 8.60 6.85
CA ALA A 3 -3.42 7.67 6.61
C ALA A 3 -2.88 6.23 6.65
N GLN A 4 -3.55 5.36 7.39
CA GLN A 4 -3.19 3.95 7.47
C GLN A 4 -4.45 3.11 7.69
N VAL A 5 -4.42 1.88 7.18
CA VAL A 5 -5.41 0.86 7.53
C VAL A 5 -4.67 -0.38 7.98
N THR A 6 -5.15 -0.98 9.07
CA THR A 6 -4.75 -2.30 9.52
C THR A 6 -5.97 -3.22 9.49
N PHE A 7 -5.74 -4.50 9.20
CA PHE A 7 -6.79 -5.51 9.16
C PHE A 7 -6.19 -6.90 9.29
N GLU A 8 -7.03 -7.85 9.67
CA GLU A 8 -6.67 -9.26 9.69
C GLU A 8 -7.34 -10.02 8.55
N THR A 9 -6.62 -10.96 7.95
CA THR A 9 -7.17 -11.98 7.05
C THR A 9 -6.18 -13.13 6.86
N ASP A 10 -6.71 -14.34 6.69
CA ASP A 10 -5.95 -15.54 6.33
C ASP A 10 -5.83 -15.72 4.80
N PHE A 11 -6.46 -14.83 4.02
CA PHE A 11 -6.47 -14.88 2.56
C PHE A 11 -5.10 -14.61 1.94
N PHE A 12 -4.29 -13.79 2.59
CA PHE A 12 -2.90 -13.57 2.22
C PHE A 12 -2.00 -14.46 3.08
N GLN A 13 -0.93 -14.96 2.48
CA GLN A 13 0.09 -15.75 3.15
C GLN A 13 1.46 -15.23 2.71
N PRO A 14 2.47 -15.29 3.60
CA PRO A 14 3.85 -15.02 3.20
C PRO A 14 4.26 -15.84 1.98
N VAL A 15 4.88 -15.20 1.00
CA VAL A 15 5.41 -15.85 -0.21
C VAL A 15 6.80 -16.39 0.10
N ALA A 16 7.05 -17.64 -0.25
CA ALA A 16 8.35 -18.29 -0.02
C ALA A 16 9.50 -17.48 -0.66
N GLY A 17 10.49 -17.12 0.16
CA GLY A 17 11.65 -16.32 -0.25
C GLY A 17 11.41 -14.81 -0.40
N GLU A 18 10.21 -14.29 -0.07
CA GLU A 18 9.99 -12.83 -0.17
C GLU A 18 10.88 -12.04 0.80
N GLU A 19 11.19 -12.61 1.96
CA GLU A 19 12.08 -12.02 2.96
C GLU A 19 13.56 -11.97 2.56
N GLU A 20 13.94 -12.62 1.45
CA GLU A 20 15.27 -12.43 0.84
C GLU A 20 15.36 -11.09 0.09
N LYS A 21 14.21 -10.51 -0.27
CA LYS A 21 14.10 -9.23 -0.96
C LYS A 21 13.69 -8.09 -0.03
N THR A 22 13.03 -8.41 1.06
CA THR A 22 12.68 -7.50 2.16
C THR A 22 13.60 -7.77 3.36
N ASN A 23 13.25 -7.30 4.57
CA ASN A 23 13.91 -7.72 5.80
C ASN A 23 13.27 -8.99 6.38
N PRO A 24 13.99 -9.79 7.19
CA PRO A 24 13.43 -10.96 7.88
C PRO A 24 12.13 -10.64 8.63
N GLY A 25 11.10 -11.47 8.42
CA GLY A 25 9.78 -11.27 9.02
C GLY A 25 8.96 -10.10 8.45
N ARG A 26 9.37 -9.52 7.31
CA ARG A 26 8.62 -8.49 6.57
C ARG A 26 7.99 -9.10 5.32
N PHE A 27 6.67 -9.20 5.34
CA PHE A 27 5.86 -9.81 4.30
C PHE A 27 4.95 -8.77 3.66
N GLY A 28 4.47 -9.06 2.46
CA GLY A 28 3.48 -8.19 1.81
C GLY A 28 3.30 -8.43 0.32
N GLN A 29 4.04 -9.37 -0.28
CA GLN A 29 4.03 -9.59 -1.72
C GLN A 29 2.63 -9.95 -2.21
N ALA A 30 1.99 -10.95 -1.60
CA ALA A 30 0.65 -11.40 -1.98
C ALA A 30 -0.40 -10.28 -1.86
N LEU A 31 -0.29 -9.46 -0.80
CA LEU A 31 -1.15 -8.29 -0.62
C LEU A 31 -0.92 -7.25 -1.72
N ALA A 32 0.33 -6.93 -2.04
CA ALA A 32 0.69 -5.94 -3.05
C ALA A 32 0.26 -6.37 -4.47
N GLU A 33 0.44 -7.65 -4.83
CA GLU A 33 -0.01 -8.24 -6.10
C GLU A 33 -1.53 -8.17 -6.25
N TRP A 34 -2.24 -8.54 -5.19
CA TRP A 34 -3.70 -8.47 -5.15
C TRP A 34 -4.19 -7.01 -5.25
N LEU A 35 -3.60 -6.11 -4.47
CA LEU A 35 -3.96 -4.70 -4.46
C LEU A 35 -3.71 -4.02 -5.81
N GLN A 36 -2.57 -4.31 -6.46
CA GLN A 36 -2.30 -3.89 -7.84
C GLN A 36 -3.43 -4.33 -8.78
N THR A 37 -3.87 -5.59 -8.67
CA THR A 37 -4.95 -6.12 -9.51
C THR A 37 -6.28 -5.40 -9.26
N GLN A 38 -6.62 -5.12 -8.00
CA GLN A 38 -7.86 -4.40 -7.66
C GLN A 38 -7.83 -2.93 -8.10
N LEU A 39 -6.69 -2.26 -7.96
CA LEU A 39 -6.50 -0.89 -8.42
C LEU A 39 -6.66 -0.79 -9.94
N ARG A 40 -6.02 -1.69 -10.70
CA ARG A 40 -6.16 -1.74 -12.16
C ARG A 40 -7.60 -1.98 -12.61
N LYS A 41 -8.34 -2.87 -11.93
CA LYS A 41 -9.78 -3.08 -12.19
C LYS A 41 -10.63 -1.83 -11.96
N ARG A 42 -10.18 -0.91 -11.10
CA ARG A 42 -10.84 0.37 -10.83
C ARG A 42 -10.35 1.50 -11.75
N GLY A 43 -9.55 1.19 -12.76
CA GLY A 43 -9.00 2.15 -13.72
C GLY A 43 -7.80 2.95 -13.20
N VAL A 44 -7.16 2.51 -12.12
CA VAL A 44 -5.94 3.13 -11.60
C VAL A 44 -4.73 2.50 -12.30
N GLU A 45 -3.92 3.32 -12.94
CA GLU A 45 -2.62 2.91 -13.48
C GLU A 45 -1.67 2.53 -12.34
N VAL A 46 -0.98 1.40 -12.48
CA VAL A 46 0.02 0.93 -11.51
C VAL A 46 1.28 0.55 -12.27
N GLU A 47 2.38 1.24 -11.98
CA GLU A 47 3.67 1.06 -12.64
C GLU A 47 4.36 -0.25 -12.25
N GLY A 48 4.09 -0.78 -11.06
CA GLY A 48 4.63 -2.06 -10.62
C GLY A 48 4.51 -2.30 -9.12
N ILE A 49 5.07 -3.42 -8.66
CA ILE A 49 5.34 -3.66 -7.25
C ILE A 49 6.84 -3.83 -7.02
N ILE A 50 7.35 -3.34 -5.90
CA ILE A 50 8.77 -3.46 -5.54
C ILE A 50 8.90 -3.87 -4.06
N PRO A 51 9.89 -4.69 -3.71
CA PRO A 51 10.20 -4.99 -2.30
C PRO A 51 10.89 -3.79 -1.64
N GLU A 52 10.63 -3.59 -0.36
CA GLU A 52 11.26 -2.59 0.51
C GLU A 52 11.63 -3.22 1.86
N ASP A 53 12.39 -2.50 2.67
CA ASP A 53 12.87 -2.95 3.98
C ASP A 53 11.75 -3.21 5.01
N PHE A 54 10.53 -2.73 4.76
CA PHE A 54 9.35 -2.92 5.60
C PHE A 54 8.28 -3.86 5.00
N GLY A 55 8.44 -4.32 3.76
CA GLY A 55 7.41 -5.09 3.06
C GLY A 55 7.44 -4.82 1.55
N TRP A 56 6.28 -4.60 0.95
CA TRP A 56 6.15 -4.36 -0.49
C TRP A 56 5.45 -3.04 -0.78
N VAL A 57 5.79 -2.45 -1.92
CA VAL A 57 5.23 -1.20 -2.38
C VAL A 57 4.51 -1.40 -3.70
N VAL A 58 3.26 -0.92 -3.79
CA VAL A 58 2.53 -0.76 -5.05
C VAL A 58 2.80 0.65 -5.57
N MET A 59 3.64 0.75 -6.60
CA MET A 59 4.02 2.03 -7.21
C MET A 59 2.93 2.49 -8.19
N VAL A 60 2.26 3.60 -7.85
CA VAL A 60 1.16 4.16 -8.66
C VAL A 60 1.70 5.15 -9.67
N SER A 61 2.63 6.01 -9.27
CA SER A 61 3.28 6.95 -10.18
C SER A 61 4.67 7.34 -9.71
N ARG A 62 5.61 7.55 -10.64
CA ARG A 62 6.92 8.17 -10.38
C ARG A 62 6.98 9.64 -10.80
N ARG A 63 5.96 10.17 -11.49
CA ARG A 63 5.92 11.56 -11.96
C ARG A 63 4.52 12.18 -11.82
N PRO A 64 4.41 13.45 -11.41
CA PRO A 64 5.48 14.42 -11.16
C PRO A 64 6.18 14.26 -9.80
N PHE A 65 5.70 13.35 -8.96
CA PHE A 65 6.31 12.91 -7.70
C PHE A 65 6.02 11.42 -7.52
N MET A 66 6.75 10.74 -6.63
CA MET A 66 6.44 9.35 -6.34
C MET A 66 5.16 9.26 -5.50
N LEU A 67 4.23 8.44 -5.93
CA LEU A 67 2.98 8.12 -5.25
C LEU A 67 2.85 6.60 -5.20
N TRP A 68 2.72 6.06 -4.00
CA TRP A 68 2.73 4.62 -3.80
C TRP A 68 1.97 4.19 -2.54
N LEU A 69 1.63 2.90 -2.48
CA LEU A 69 1.02 2.26 -1.31
C LEU A 69 2.01 1.28 -0.69
N GLY A 70 2.32 1.42 0.59
CA GLY A 70 3.00 0.40 1.36
C GLY A 70 2.04 -0.73 1.68
N CYS A 71 2.54 -1.97 1.64
CA CYS A 71 1.83 -3.22 1.95
C CYS A 71 2.76 -4.04 2.83
N GLY A 72 2.42 -4.20 4.10
CA GLY A 72 3.27 -4.87 5.08
C GLY A 72 2.46 -5.70 6.07
N ASN A 73 3.08 -6.66 6.73
CA ASN A 73 2.52 -7.29 7.93
C ASN A 73 2.79 -6.44 9.19
N THR A 74 1.95 -6.60 10.20
CA THR A 74 2.29 -6.18 11.57
C THR A 74 3.43 -7.05 12.11
N ASP A 75 4.34 -6.45 12.90
CA ASP A 75 5.50 -7.14 13.49
C ASP A 75 5.12 -8.46 14.16
N GLY A 76 5.74 -9.55 13.71
CA GLY A 76 5.50 -10.90 14.27
C GLY A 76 4.20 -11.56 13.82
N SER A 77 3.42 -10.94 12.94
CA SER A 77 2.18 -11.49 12.41
C SER A 77 2.33 -11.97 10.96
N THR A 78 1.57 -13.01 10.60
CA THR A 78 1.41 -13.51 9.23
C THR A 78 -0.03 -13.41 8.74
N THR A 79 -0.92 -12.82 9.54
CA THR A 79 -2.36 -12.69 9.26
C THR A 79 -2.87 -11.27 9.47
N GLU A 80 -2.07 -10.39 10.08
CA GLU A 80 -2.37 -8.99 10.28
C GLU A 80 -1.54 -8.14 9.33
N TRP A 81 -2.22 -7.27 8.59
CA TRP A 81 -1.70 -6.56 7.45
C TRP A 81 -1.97 -5.07 7.56
N SER A 82 -1.13 -4.28 6.90
CA SER A 82 -1.28 -2.84 6.82
C SER A 82 -1.08 -2.29 5.41
N ILE A 83 -1.89 -1.29 5.07
CA ILE A 83 -1.75 -0.47 3.86
C ILE A 83 -1.66 1.00 4.27
N PHE A 84 -0.75 1.76 3.65
CA PHE A 84 -0.65 3.20 3.85
C PHE A 84 -0.19 3.91 2.57
N PRO A 85 -0.71 5.10 2.24
CA PRO A 85 -0.27 5.86 1.08
C PRO A 85 0.90 6.77 1.42
N VAL A 86 1.85 6.90 0.49
CA VAL A 86 2.95 7.85 0.60
C VAL A 86 3.09 8.64 -0.70
N ALA A 87 3.32 9.93 -0.54
CA ALA A 87 3.76 10.81 -1.59
C ALA A 87 5.14 11.40 -1.24
N GLU A 88 6.07 11.35 -2.19
CA GLU A 88 7.43 11.90 -2.06
C GLU A 88 7.67 13.05 -3.05
N PRO A 89 7.00 14.20 -2.86
CA PRO A 89 7.32 15.41 -3.60
C PRO A 89 8.64 16.02 -3.12
N SER A 90 9.35 16.68 -4.04
CA SER A 90 10.53 17.49 -3.70
C SER A 90 10.17 18.65 -2.76
N LEU A 91 11.16 19.22 -2.08
CA LEU A 91 10.93 20.34 -1.15
C LEU A 91 10.24 21.54 -1.84
N LEU A 92 10.62 21.85 -3.08
CA LEU A 92 9.96 22.88 -3.88
C LEU A 92 8.50 22.52 -4.18
N GLN A 93 8.21 21.27 -4.54
CA GLN A 93 6.84 20.82 -4.79
C GLN A 93 5.98 20.87 -3.52
N ARG A 94 6.55 20.55 -2.35
CA ARG A 94 5.85 20.66 -1.05
C ARG A 94 5.43 22.11 -0.75
N LEU A 95 6.29 23.07 -1.06
CA LEU A 95 6.03 24.49 -0.77
C LEU A 95 5.06 25.14 -1.78
N PHE A 96 5.14 24.76 -3.06
CA PHE A 96 4.42 25.46 -4.13
C PHE A 96 3.26 24.67 -4.75
N LYS A 97 3.12 23.36 -4.46
CA LYS A 97 2.08 22.49 -5.04
C LYS A 97 1.31 21.60 -4.05
N PRO A 98 1.04 22.01 -2.80
CA PRO A 98 0.26 21.18 -1.87
C PRO A 98 -1.13 20.80 -2.42
N GLN A 99 -1.74 21.68 -3.23
CA GLN A 99 -3.02 21.48 -3.91
C GLN A 99 -3.03 20.35 -4.94
N THR A 100 -1.87 19.84 -5.37
CA THR A 100 -1.78 18.68 -6.28
C THR A 100 -1.46 17.40 -5.53
N ILE A 101 -0.67 17.47 -4.46
CA ILE A 101 -0.19 16.30 -3.72
C ILE A 101 -1.33 15.69 -2.89
N ARG A 102 -2.02 16.51 -2.10
CA ARG A 102 -3.07 16.01 -1.20
C ARG A 102 -4.23 15.36 -1.95
N PRO A 103 -4.80 15.96 -3.01
CA PRO A 103 -5.87 15.31 -3.77
C PRO A 103 -5.45 14.00 -4.42
N ALA A 104 -4.17 13.86 -4.84
CA ALA A 104 -3.68 12.60 -5.40
C ALA A 104 -3.61 11.49 -4.35
N VAL A 105 -3.14 11.82 -3.13
CA VAL A 105 -3.14 10.89 -1.99
C VAL A 105 -4.57 10.54 -1.59
N ASP A 106 -5.44 11.54 -1.45
CA ASP A 106 -6.84 11.35 -1.06
C ASP A 106 -7.58 10.48 -2.08
N ALA A 107 -7.42 10.74 -3.39
CA ALA A 107 -8.03 9.93 -4.45
C ALA A 107 -7.54 8.47 -4.39
N LEU A 108 -6.23 8.25 -4.22
CA LEU A 108 -5.68 6.91 -4.06
C LEU A 108 -6.24 6.21 -2.81
N TRP A 109 -6.38 6.95 -1.71
CA TRP A 109 -6.92 6.42 -0.46
C TRP A 109 -8.39 6.04 -0.55
N GLU A 110 -9.20 6.77 -1.32
CA GLU A 110 -10.59 6.39 -1.59
C GLU A 110 -10.70 5.06 -2.36
N HIS A 111 -9.73 4.72 -3.22
CA HIS A 111 -9.68 3.39 -3.80
C HIS A 111 -9.38 2.32 -2.74
N VAL A 112 -8.45 2.57 -1.82
CA VAL A 112 -8.13 1.64 -0.72
C VAL A 112 -9.35 1.41 0.18
N LYS A 113 -10.06 2.48 0.58
CA LYS A 113 -11.31 2.39 1.35
C LYS A 113 -12.38 1.54 0.70
N ALA A 114 -12.48 1.60 -0.63
CA ALA A 114 -13.43 0.77 -1.37
C ALA A 114 -12.95 -0.69 -1.55
N ILE A 115 -11.62 -0.91 -1.61
CA ILE A 115 -11.03 -2.23 -1.86
C ILE A 115 -10.96 -3.08 -0.59
N VAL A 116 -10.50 -2.53 0.54
CA VAL A 116 -10.22 -3.31 1.76
C VAL A 116 -11.42 -4.12 2.26
N PRO A 117 -12.66 -3.58 2.29
CA PRO A 117 -13.84 -4.36 2.70
C PRO A 117 -14.18 -5.54 1.76
N SER A 118 -13.62 -5.58 0.55
CA SER A 118 -13.81 -6.69 -0.40
C SER A 118 -12.78 -7.82 -0.25
N ILE A 119 -11.81 -7.67 0.65
CA ILE A 119 -10.82 -8.70 0.94
C ILE A 119 -11.54 -9.92 1.54
N PRO A 120 -11.34 -11.15 1.01
CA PRO A 120 -11.93 -12.35 1.58
C PRO A 120 -11.54 -12.54 3.05
N LEU A 121 -12.52 -12.92 3.88
CA LEU A 121 -12.34 -13.19 5.32
C LEU A 121 -11.73 -12.03 6.12
N VAL A 122 -11.82 -10.80 5.60
CA VAL A 122 -11.30 -9.62 6.29
C VAL A 122 -12.06 -9.34 7.58
N ARG A 123 -11.31 -9.02 8.64
CA ARG A 123 -11.84 -8.66 9.96
C ARG A 123 -10.93 -7.62 10.62
N GLY A 124 -11.41 -7.02 11.71
CA GLY A 124 -10.61 -6.10 12.52
C GLY A 124 -10.13 -4.84 11.79
N ILE A 125 -10.85 -4.38 10.75
CA ILE A 125 -10.42 -3.23 9.95
C ILE A 125 -10.40 -1.96 10.82
N THR A 126 -9.23 -1.36 10.95
CA THR A 126 -8.99 -0.12 11.71
C THR A 126 -8.38 0.93 10.78
N TRP A 127 -8.93 2.14 10.79
CA TRP A 127 -8.50 3.27 9.94
C TRP A 127 -7.93 4.40 10.81
N GLU A 128 -6.77 4.95 10.43
CA GLU A 128 -6.09 6.09 11.06
C GLU A 128 -5.96 7.30 10.13
#